data_AF-A0A7S3YC76-F1
#
_entry.id   AF-A0A7S3YC76-F1
#
_cell.length_a   1.000
_cell.length_b   1.000
_cell.length_c   1.000
_cell.angle_alpha   90.00
_cell.angle_beta   90.00
_cell.angle_gamma   90.00
#
_symmetry.space_group_name_H-M   'P 1'
#
loop_
_entity.id
_entity.type
_entity.pdbx_description
1 polymer ?
#
loop_
_entity_poly.entity_id
_entity_poly.type
_entity_poly.pdbx_seq_one_letter_code
_entity_poly.pdbx_strand_id
1 'polypeptide(L)'
;AHFLVLACGAEGDRRMGIPGEELKGVLGAREFVHWYNGHPDFQYVDSKFDAQSLKRAVVIGQGNVALDCARILCKAKLGLLGGTDIAAGALRALGGAPLARATVVGRRGPHQARFTIKELREL
;
A
#
# COMPACT_ATOMS: atom_id res chain seq x y z
N ALA A 1 -39.72 -6.39 1.42
CA ALA A 1 -38.75 -6.97 0.46
C ALA A 1 -38.73 -8.47 0.66
N HIS A 2 -38.77 -9.28 -0.41
CA HIS A 2 -38.82 -10.74 -0.29
C HIS A 2 -37.43 -11.38 -0.11
N PHE A 3 -36.34 -10.67 -0.44
CA PHE A 3 -34.95 -11.06 -0.09
C PHE A 3 -34.05 -9.83 0.10
N LEU A 4 -32.99 -9.99 0.89
CA LEU A 4 -31.91 -9.03 1.13
C LEU A 4 -30.57 -9.73 0.86
N VAL A 5 -29.69 -9.09 0.08
CA VAL A 5 -28.33 -9.58 -0.20
C VAL A 5 -27.33 -8.56 0.33
N LEU A 6 -26.42 -9.01 1.19
CA LEU A 6 -25.31 -8.20 1.68
C LEU A 6 -24.08 -8.44 0.81
N ALA A 7 -23.62 -7.40 0.12
CA ALA A 7 -22.47 -7.41 -0.78
C ALA A 7 -21.47 -6.29 -0.43
N CYS A 8 -21.29 -6.01 0.86
CA CYS A 8 -20.43 -4.93 1.37
C CYS A 8 -18.92 -5.25 1.30
N GLY A 9 -18.53 -6.46 0.88
CA GLY A 9 -17.13 -6.86 0.80
C GLY A 9 -16.51 -7.09 2.18
N ALA A 10 -15.20 -6.82 2.28
CA ALA A 10 -14.45 -6.94 3.53
C ALA A 10 -13.89 -5.57 3.92
N GLU A 11 -14.31 -5.09 5.09
CA GLU A 11 -13.81 -3.85 5.67
C GLU A 11 -12.70 -4.11 6.69
N GLY A 12 -11.74 -3.18 6.72
CA GLY A 12 -10.63 -3.19 7.67
C GLY A 12 -9.40 -3.99 7.23
N ASP A 13 -8.27 -3.65 7.82
CA ASP A 13 -7.01 -4.39 7.67
C ASP A 13 -6.84 -5.39 8.82
N ARG A 14 -6.22 -6.53 8.53
CA ARG A 14 -5.82 -7.48 9.58
C ARG A 14 -4.65 -6.91 10.38
N ARG A 15 -4.86 -6.71 11.67
CA ARG A 15 -3.83 -6.27 12.63
C ARG A 15 -2.76 -7.35 12.83
N MET A 16 -1.54 -6.92 13.09
CA MET A 16 -0.39 -7.79 13.32
C MET A 16 -0.34 -8.28 14.77
N GLY A 17 -0.90 -7.52 15.71
CA GLY A 17 -0.92 -7.83 17.14
C GLY A 17 0.46 -7.72 17.78
N ILE A 18 1.31 -6.83 17.28
CA ILE A 18 2.68 -6.63 17.76
C ILE A 18 2.88 -5.25 18.38
N PRO A 19 3.78 -5.09 19.37
CA PRO A 19 4.11 -3.78 19.91
C PRO A 19 4.56 -2.81 18.80
N GLY A 20 4.01 -1.59 18.82
CA GLY A 20 4.35 -0.52 17.88
C GLY A 20 3.51 -0.47 16.60
N GLU A 21 2.49 -1.32 16.43
CA GLU A 21 1.63 -1.29 15.23
C GLU A 21 0.74 -0.04 15.09
N GLU A 22 0.68 0.81 16.13
CA GLU A 22 -0.03 2.10 16.12
C GLU A 22 0.87 3.31 15.82
N LEU A 23 2.18 3.10 15.66
CA LEU A 23 3.13 4.18 15.45
C LEU A 23 2.89 4.89 14.11
N LYS A 24 3.24 6.19 14.06
CA LYS A 24 3.28 6.94 12.80
C LYS A 24 4.20 6.22 11.79
N GLY A 25 3.76 6.17 10.54
CA GLY A 25 4.42 5.42 9.47
C GLY A 25 4.05 3.94 9.38
N VAL A 26 3.26 3.40 10.32
CA VAL A 26 2.64 2.08 10.17
C VAL A 26 1.25 2.26 9.58
N LEU A 27 1.01 1.62 8.43
CA LEU A 27 -0.25 1.70 7.69
C LEU A 27 -0.76 0.30 7.37
N GLY A 28 -2.09 0.16 7.34
CA GLY A 28 -2.73 -0.97 6.67
C GLY A 28 -2.41 -0.98 5.17
N ALA A 29 -2.36 -2.16 4.56
CA ALA A 29 -2.16 -2.24 3.11
C ALA A 29 -3.38 -1.67 2.37
N ARG A 30 -4.60 -1.95 2.86
CA ARG A 30 -5.83 -1.39 2.30
C ARG A 30 -5.88 0.12 2.52
N GLU A 31 -5.46 0.59 3.69
CA GLU A 31 -5.33 2.02 4.01
C GLU A 31 -4.43 2.75 3.00
N PHE A 32 -3.22 2.22 2.74
CA PHE A 32 -2.31 2.78 1.74
C PHE A 32 -2.90 2.76 0.32
N VAL A 33 -3.55 1.65 -0.06
CA VAL A 33 -4.20 1.49 -1.37
C VAL A 33 -5.34 2.48 -1.57
N HIS A 34 -6.22 2.61 -0.59
CA HIS A 34 -7.32 3.55 -0.66
C HIS A 34 -6.84 5.00 -0.67
N TRP A 35 -5.77 5.32 0.07
CA TRP A 35 -5.18 6.64 0.04
C TRP A 35 -4.65 7.01 -1.35
N TYR A 36 -3.82 6.16 -1.98
CA TYR A 36 -3.31 6.50 -3.32
C TYR A 36 -4.40 6.46 -4.39
N ASN A 37 -5.47 5.69 -4.20
CA ASN A 37 -6.65 5.69 -5.07
C ASN A 37 -7.66 6.81 -4.77
N GLY A 38 -7.38 7.69 -3.80
CA GLY A 38 -8.18 8.88 -3.54
C GLY A 38 -9.50 8.63 -2.81
N HIS A 39 -9.63 7.52 -2.06
CA HIS A 39 -10.81 7.28 -1.23
C HIS A 39 -10.94 8.40 -0.17
N PRO A 40 -12.11 9.06 -0.05
CA PRO A 40 -12.28 10.23 0.81
C PRO A 40 -11.94 9.94 2.27
N ASP A 41 -12.39 8.78 2.78
CA ASP A 41 -12.13 8.38 4.17
C ASP A 41 -10.66 8.12 4.50
N PHE A 42 -9.76 8.06 3.51
CA PHE A 42 -8.34 7.71 3.68
C PHE A 42 -7.38 8.88 3.42
N GLN A 43 -7.88 10.09 3.21
CA GLN A 43 -7.05 11.29 3.02
C GLN A 43 -6.18 11.61 4.25
N TYR A 44 -6.56 11.14 5.44
CA TYR A 44 -5.80 11.35 6.68
C TYR A 44 -4.40 10.71 6.63
N VAL A 45 -4.14 9.78 5.72
CA VAL A 45 -2.85 9.11 5.56
C VAL A 45 -1.73 10.11 5.23
N ASP A 46 -2.04 11.26 4.60
CA ASP A 46 -1.09 12.35 4.38
C ASP A 46 -0.45 12.85 5.70
N SER A 47 -1.16 12.70 6.83
CA SER A 47 -0.67 13.10 8.16
C SER A 47 0.01 11.98 8.95
N LYS A 48 -0.03 10.74 8.45
CA LYS A 48 0.47 9.55 9.15
C LYS A 48 1.97 9.35 9.02
N PHE A 49 2.62 9.94 8.03
CA PHE A 49 4.06 9.87 7.85
C PHE A 49 4.60 11.14 7.18
N ASP A 50 5.84 11.50 7.48
CA ASP A 50 6.55 12.54 6.75
C ASP A 50 7.21 11.94 5.51
N ALA A 51 6.69 12.28 4.34
CA ALA A 51 7.22 11.83 3.06
C ALA A 51 8.69 12.20 2.82
N GLN A 52 9.16 13.33 3.35
CA GLN A 52 10.57 13.74 3.21
C GLN A 52 11.51 12.86 4.05
N SER A 53 10.99 12.22 5.09
CA SER A 53 11.73 11.23 5.90
C SER A 53 11.70 9.81 5.32
N LEU A 54 10.86 9.54 4.30
CA LEU A 54 10.61 8.21 3.75
C LEU A 54 11.80 7.74 2.87
N LYS A 55 12.84 7.21 3.51
CA LYS A 55 14.02 6.63 2.84
C LYS A 55 13.89 5.14 2.54
N ARG A 56 13.13 4.42 3.37
CA ARG A 56 12.91 2.97 3.24
C ARG A 56 11.47 2.63 3.59
N ALA A 57 10.89 1.71 2.83
CA ALA A 57 9.57 1.16 3.08
C ALA A 57 9.65 -0.36 3.23
N VAL A 58 8.88 -0.92 4.15
CA VAL A 58 8.77 -2.37 4.37
C VAL A 58 7.30 -2.75 4.22
N VAL A 59 7.02 -3.68 3.30
CA VAL A 59 5.68 -4.21 3.05
C VAL A 59 5.64 -5.63 3.60
N ILE A 60 4.72 -5.90 4.52
CA ILE A 60 4.55 -7.22 5.12
C ILE A 60 3.47 -7.99 4.35
N GLY A 61 3.83 -9.09 3.70
CA GLY A 61 2.91 -9.91 2.93
C GLY A 61 3.54 -10.48 1.66
N GLN A 62 2.92 -11.53 1.12
CA GLN A 62 3.31 -12.18 -0.15
C GLN A 62 2.10 -12.36 -1.07
N GLY A 63 1.17 -11.40 -1.07
CA GLY A 63 0.00 -11.39 -1.97
C GLY A 63 0.10 -10.27 -3.01
N ASN A 64 -0.86 -10.21 -3.93
CA ASN A 64 -0.90 -9.17 -4.97
C ASN A 64 -0.90 -7.76 -4.38
N VAL A 65 -1.71 -7.49 -3.35
CA VAL A 65 -1.77 -6.17 -2.69
C VAL A 65 -0.39 -5.74 -2.16
N ALA A 66 0.42 -6.68 -1.65
CA ALA A 66 1.78 -6.36 -1.21
C ALA A 66 2.69 -5.94 -2.38
N LEU A 67 2.51 -6.57 -3.55
CA LEU A 67 3.22 -6.18 -4.77
C LEU A 67 2.69 -4.84 -5.31
N ASP A 68 1.40 -4.57 -5.22
CA ASP A 68 0.82 -3.27 -5.61
C ASP A 68 1.42 -2.13 -4.78
N CYS A 69 1.48 -2.29 -3.45
CA CYS A 69 2.14 -1.32 -2.56
C CYS A 69 3.59 -1.09 -2.98
N ALA A 70 4.36 -2.17 -3.19
CA ALA A 70 5.75 -2.07 -3.61
C ALA A 70 5.90 -1.39 -4.98
N ARG A 71 5.03 -1.73 -5.93
CA ARG A 71 5.03 -1.17 -7.29
C ARG A 71 4.75 0.32 -7.29
N ILE A 72 3.76 0.79 -6.51
CA ILE A 72 3.46 2.22 -6.39
C ILE A 72 4.65 2.97 -5.79
N LEU A 73 5.26 2.45 -4.72
CA LEU A 73 6.45 3.04 -4.12
C LEU A 73 7.61 3.15 -5.12
N CYS A 74 7.89 2.09 -5.88
CA CYS A 74 8.95 2.08 -6.89
C CYS A 74 8.65 3.01 -8.08
N LYS A 75 7.43 2.96 -8.64
CA LYS A 75 7.04 3.82 -9.76
C LYS A 75 7.01 5.29 -9.38
N ALA A 76 6.61 5.63 -8.15
CA ALA A 76 6.67 7.00 -7.64
C ALA A 76 8.11 7.52 -7.66
N LYS A 77 9.06 6.73 -7.15
CA LYS A 77 10.48 7.08 -7.16
C LYS A 77 11.04 7.28 -8.56
N LEU A 78 10.56 6.50 -9.53
CA LEU A 78 10.96 6.60 -10.93
C LEU A 78 10.21 7.70 -11.71
N GLY A 79 9.28 8.43 -11.08
CA GLY A 79 8.48 9.46 -11.75
C GLY A 79 7.47 8.90 -12.77
N LEU A 80 7.15 7.61 -12.70
CA LEU A 80 6.32 6.91 -13.70
C LEU A 80 4.81 7.00 -13.43
N LEU A 81 4.40 7.77 -12.42
CA LEU A 81 3.00 7.88 -12.00
C LEU A 81 2.25 9.08 -12.60
N GLY A 82 2.95 10.03 -13.25
CA GLY A 82 2.38 11.31 -13.69
C GLY A 82 1.25 11.23 -14.74
N GLY A 83 1.06 10.07 -15.39
CA GLY A 83 -0.03 9.83 -16.35
C GLY A 83 -1.13 8.89 -15.85
N THR A 84 -1.11 8.54 -14.56
CA THR A 84 -2.10 7.64 -13.94
C THR A 84 -3.19 8.44 -13.21
N ASP A 85 -4.25 7.75 -12.78
CA ASP A 85 -5.35 8.31 -11.97
C ASP A 85 -5.04 8.37 -10.47
N ILE A 86 -3.77 8.21 -10.08
CA ILE A 86 -3.34 8.31 -8.69
C ILE A 86 -3.74 9.66 -8.07
N ALA A 87 -4.17 9.62 -6.81
CA ALA A 87 -4.55 10.82 -6.06
C ALA A 87 -3.39 11.83 -6.00
N ALA A 88 -3.71 13.10 -6.28
CA ALA A 88 -2.71 14.17 -6.36
C ALA A 88 -1.93 14.36 -5.03
N GLY A 89 -2.57 14.13 -3.88
CA GLY A 89 -1.89 14.13 -2.57
C GLY A 89 -0.82 13.05 -2.48
N ALA A 90 -1.18 11.81 -2.79
CA ALA A 90 -0.26 10.68 -2.82
C ALA A 90 0.87 10.84 -3.85
N LEU A 91 0.56 11.36 -5.03
CA LEU A 91 1.57 11.64 -6.06
C LEU A 91 2.61 12.64 -5.58
N ARG A 92 2.19 13.75 -4.95
CA ARG A 92 3.11 14.75 -4.40
C ARG A 92 3.94 14.18 -3.26
N ALA A 93 3.31 13.46 -2.33
CA ALA A 93 3.97 12.86 -1.19
C ALA A 93 5.04 11.85 -1.65
N LEU A 94 4.66 10.85 -2.44
CA LEU A 94 5.58 9.79 -2.84
C LEU A 94 6.60 10.27 -3.89
N GLY A 95 6.20 11.16 -4.81
CA GLY A 95 7.09 11.70 -5.84
C GLY A 95 8.19 12.59 -5.28
N GLY A 96 7.93 13.28 -4.17
CA GLY A 96 8.93 14.09 -3.45
C GLY A 96 9.76 13.31 -2.43
N ALA A 97 9.46 12.04 -2.17
CA ALA A 97 10.11 11.26 -1.13
C ALA A 97 11.52 10.78 -1.55
N PRO A 98 12.53 10.81 -0.66
CA PRO A 98 13.86 10.28 -0.94
C PRO A 98 13.94 8.75 -0.78
N LEU A 99 12.93 8.03 -1.28
CA LEU A 99 12.83 6.58 -1.15
C LEU A 99 13.99 5.91 -1.90
N ALA A 100 14.79 5.14 -1.17
CA ALA A 100 15.93 4.39 -1.72
C ALA A 100 15.65 2.89 -1.84
N ARG A 101 14.71 2.34 -1.04
CA ARG A 101 14.42 0.91 -1.04
C ARG A 101 13.01 0.60 -0.53
N ALA A 102 12.29 -0.25 -1.26
CA ALA A 102 11.11 -0.95 -0.79
C ALA A 102 11.46 -2.44 -0.58
N THR A 103 11.11 -3.01 0.57
CA THR A 103 11.37 -4.42 0.90
C THR A 103 10.06 -5.14 1.16
N VAL A 104 9.82 -6.25 0.48
CA VAL A 104 8.65 -7.11 0.71
C VAL A 104 9.05 -8.29 1.58
N VAL A 105 8.40 -8.47 2.72
CA VAL A 105 8.72 -9.50 3.70
C VAL A 105 7.59 -10.52 3.80
N GLY A 106 7.94 -11.78 3.61
CA GLY A 106 7.03 -12.91 3.77
C GLY A 106 7.36 -13.76 4.98
N ARG A 107 6.33 -14.27 5.65
CA ARG A 107 6.51 -15.22 6.78
C ARG A 107 6.78 -16.66 6.33
N ARG A 108 6.66 -16.98 5.04
CA ARG A 108 6.85 -18.31 4.45
C ARG A 108 7.70 -18.23 3.18
N GLY A 109 8.07 -19.39 2.64
CA GLY A 109 8.86 -19.50 1.43
C GLY A 109 8.09 -19.15 0.14
N PRO A 110 8.81 -19.09 -1.00
CA PRO A 110 8.27 -18.67 -2.29
C PRO A 110 7.14 -19.60 -2.79
N HIS A 111 7.19 -20.90 -2.48
CA HIS A 111 6.13 -21.85 -2.82
C HIS A 111 4.79 -21.55 -2.15
N GLN A 112 4.77 -20.76 -1.07
CA GLN A 112 3.56 -20.38 -0.36
C GLN A 112 3.13 -18.93 -0.63
N ALA A 113 3.79 -18.25 -1.57
CA ALA A 113 3.40 -16.93 -2.02
C ALA A 113 2.02 -17.00 -2.69
N ARG A 114 1.22 -15.94 -2.48
CA ARG A 114 -0.14 -15.80 -3.02
C ARG A 114 -0.22 -14.77 -4.14
N PHE A 115 0.89 -14.15 -4.53
CA PHE A 115 0.91 -13.30 -5.70
C PHE A 115 0.79 -14.14 -6.97
N THR A 116 0.26 -13.55 -8.04
CA THR A 116 0.22 -14.20 -9.36
C THR A 116 1.49 -13.88 -10.15
N ILE A 117 1.79 -14.71 -11.16
CA ILE A 117 2.95 -14.50 -12.04
C ILE A 117 2.86 -13.17 -12.79
N LYS A 118 1.66 -12.76 -13.20
CA LYS A 118 1.44 -11.48 -13.87
C LYS A 118 1.93 -10.33 -12.98
N GLU A 119 1.46 -10.28 -11.74
CA GLU A 119 1.82 -9.20 -10.81
C GLU A 119 3.31 -9.16 -10.51
N LEU A 120 3.96 -10.32 -10.41
CA LEU A 120 5.41 -10.41 -10.19
C LEU A 120 6.22 -9.90 -11.38
N ARG A 121 5.77 -10.13 -12.62
CA ARG A 121 6.48 -9.67 -13.84
C ARG A 121 6.41 -8.17 -14.06
N GLU A 122 5.45 -7.49 -13.43
CA GLU A 122 5.26 -6.04 -13.54
C GLU A 122 6.12 -5.23 -12.54
N LEU A 123 6.99 -5.90 -11.77
CA LEU A 123 8.01 -5.28 -10.90
C LEU A 123 9.35 -5.17 -11.65
#